data_AF-A0A849DN33-F1
#
_entry.id   AF-A0A849DN33-F1
#
_cell.length_a   1.000
_cell.length_b   1.000
_cell.length_c   1.000
_cell.angle_alpha   90.00
_cell.angle_beta   90.00
_cell.angle_gamma   90.00
#
_symmetry.space_group_name_H-M   'P 1'
#
loop_
_entity.id
_entity.type
_entity.pdbx_description
1 polymer ?
#
loop_
_entity_poly.entity_id
_entity_poly.type
_entity_poly.pdbx_seq_one_letter_code
_entity_poly.pdbx_strand_id
1 'polypeptide(L)'
;MVAIGGVAVTVLVAGTCGGVIGGAIPTAAYRLSVAWRTPPRQSCDSCGDQLPAGVRGWLRWGSRCPACGRRNGPHPALMSAGCAVAFAGFAARFGCTPQLVPFLAILPLGFLLAAIDMACYRLPEALVFPAIGGSACCFAGLAAATGQWPSLGSSLLGALAFGAGYLLLAVLPGGQLGLGDVTLAVLLGLYLGWLGWPFVLLGAVLPFVVNAPVALWVLIVSPAGRGSELAFGPAMLGGGYLAVIGPPALATLLAR
;
A
#
# COMPACT_ATOMS: atom_id res chain seq x y z
N MET A 1 -2.55 31.17 -16.90
CA MET A 1 -2.12 31.37 -15.50
C MET A 1 -3.07 30.77 -14.45
N VAL A 2 -4.35 30.49 -14.75
CA VAL A 2 -5.32 29.89 -13.81
C VAL A 2 -5.05 28.40 -13.48
N ALA A 3 -4.23 27.68 -14.27
CA ALA A 3 -4.01 26.23 -14.10
C ALA A 3 -2.92 25.84 -13.08
N ILE A 4 -1.91 26.68 -12.85
CA ILE A 4 -0.76 26.35 -11.98
C ILE A 4 -1.17 26.42 -10.50
N GLY A 5 -2.02 27.40 -10.15
CA GLY A 5 -2.55 27.54 -8.79
C GLY A 5 -3.42 26.36 -8.35
N GLY A 6 -4.26 25.84 -9.25
CA GLY A 6 -5.15 24.72 -8.93
C GLY A 6 -4.42 23.42 -8.60
N VAL A 7 -3.37 23.09 -9.35
CA VAL A 7 -2.55 21.90 -9.08
C VAL A 7 -1.76 22.06 -7.78
N ALA A 8 -1.14 23.22 -7.56
CA ALA A 8 -0.40 23.50 -6.33
C ALA A 8 -1.29 23.39 -5.07
N VAL A 9 -2.50 23.96 -5.12
CA VAL A 9 -3.48 23.85 -4.04
C VAL A 9 -3.89 22.40 -3.83
N THR A 10 -4.19 21.65 -4.89
CA THR A 10 -4.57 20.23 -4.79
C THR A 10 -3.46 19.40 -4.13
N VAL A 11 -2.19 19.65 -4.51
CA VAL A 11 -1.02 18.97 -3.94
C VAL A 11 -0.84 19.29 -2.46
N LEU A 12 -0.95 20.56 -2.06
CA LEU A 12 -0.83 20.98 -0.67
C LEU A 12 -1.96 20.40 0.20
N VAL A 13 -3.20 20.44 -0.28
CA VAL A 13 -4.36 19.89 0.43
C VAL A 13 -4.22 18.37 0.55
N ALA A 14 -3.90 17.66 -0.54
CA ALA A 14 -3.70 16.22 -0.50
C ALA A 14 -2.56 15.82 0.45
N GLY A 15 -1.41 16.50 0.36
CA GLY A 15 -0.26 16.22 1.22
C GLY A 15 -0.52 16.47 2.69
N THR A 16 -1.22 17.57 3.04
CA THR A 16 -1.61 17.85 4.44
C THR A 16 -2.60 16.81 4.96
N CYS A 17 -3.63 16.47 4.19
CA CYS A 17 -4.55 15.37 4.52
C CYS A 17 -3.79 14.04 4.71
N GLY A 18 -2.87 13.71 3.81
CA GLY A 18 -2.03 12.52 3.90
C GLY A 18 -1.18 12.51 5.18
N GLY A 19 -0.57 13.63 5.54
CA GLY A 19 0.19 13.76 6.79
C GLY A 19 -0.65 13.57 8.05
N VAL A 20 -1.87 14.10 8.03
CA VAL A 20 -2.84 13.93 9.12
C VAL A 20 -3.27 12.48 9.27
N ILE A 21 -3.66 11.84 8.16
CA ILE A 21 -4.09 10.44 8.15
C ILE A 21 -2.94 9.52 8.55
N GLY A 22 -1.74 9.74 8.01
CA GLY A 22 -0.53 8.98 8.32
C GLY A 22 -0.18 9.01 9.81
N GLY A 23 -0.52 10.08 10.50
CA GLY A 23 -0.34 10.20 11.95
C GLY A 23 -1.19 9.23 12.75
N ALA A 24 -2.34 8.78 12.24
CA ALA A 24 -3.26 7.86 12.92
C ALA A 24 -2.98 6.37 12.64
N ILE A 25 -2.21 6.06 11.59
CA ILE A 25 -1.85 4.68 11.19
C ILE A 25 -1.10 3.90 12.30
N PRO A 26 -0.15 4.47 13.06
CA PRO A 26 0.69 3.69 13.97
C PRO A 26 -0.08 2.92 15.06
N THR A 27 -1.18 3.46 15.58
CA THR A 27 -2.04 2.74 16.55
C THR A 27 -2.67 1.51 15.91
N ALA A 28 -3.26 1.67 14.73
CA ALA A 28 -3.89 0.58 13.99
C ALA A 28 -2.87 -0.49 13.59
N ALA A 29 -1.70 -0.07 13.11
CA ALA A 29 -0.60 -0.98 12.78
C ALA A 29 -0.20 -1.81 14.00
N TYR A 30 0.09 -1.17 15.14
CA TYR A 30 0.44 -1.88 16.38
C TYR A 30 -0.63 -2.90 16.81
N ARG A 31 -1.92 -2.53 16.79
CA ARG A 31 -2.99 -3.42 17.22
C ARG A 31 -3.19 -4.61 16.28
N LEU A 32 -2.95 -4.43 14.99
CA LEU A 32 -3.14 -5.46 13.96
C LEU A 32 -1.88 -6.31 13.68
N SER A 33 -0.72 -5.88 14.14
CA SER A 33 0.53 -6.66 14.14
C SER A 33 0.48 -7.78 15.19
N VAL A 34 -0.32 -8.81 14.86
CA VAL A 34 -0.52 -10.03 15.65
C VAL A 34 -0.43 -11.25 14.73
N ALA A 35 -0.22 -12.43 15.32
CA ALA A 35 -0.10 -13.68 14.60
C ALA A 35 -1.35 -14.03 13.75
N TRP A 36 -1.21 -15.02 12.87
CA TRP A 36 -2.32 -15.46 12.04
C TRP A 36 -3.53 -15.90 12.91
N ARG A 37 -4.73 -15.43 12.55
CA ARG A 37 -6.01 -15.71 13.25
C ARG A 37 -6.09 -15.33 14.75
N THR A 38 -5.15 -14.54 15.27
CA THR A 38 -5.31 -13.96 16.61
C THR A 38 -6.10 -12.64 16.54
N PRO A 39 -6.97 -12.36 17.54
CA PRO A 39 -7.68 -11.08 17.58
C PRO A 39 -6.70 -9.91 17.75
N PRO A 40 -7.08 -8.68 17.34
CA PRO A 40 -6.24 -7.52 17.51
C PRO A 40 -5.91 -7.24 18.98
N ARG A 41 -4.75 -6.62 19.22
CA ARG A 41 -4.28 -6.33 20.58
C ARG A 41 -5.24 -5.43 21.33
N GLN A 42 -5.64 -5.88 22.52
CA GLN A 42 -6.48 -5.12 23.45
C GLN A 42 -5.70 -4.55 24.63
N SER A 43 -4.47 -5.00 24.86
CA SER A 43 -3.59 -4.54 25.94
C SER A 43 -2.22 -4.08 25.41
N CYS A 44 -1.51 -3.31 26.23
CA CYS A 44 -0.15 -2.91 25.95
C CYS A 44 0.85 -3.99 26.36
N ASP A 45 1.73 -4.44 25.46
CA ASP A 45 2.76 -5.45 25.75
C ASP A 45 3.76 -5.02 26.83
N SER A 46 3.94 -3.71 27.02
CA SER A 46 4.94 -3.19 27.96
C SER A 46 4.42 -3.09 29.40
N CYS A 47 3.15 -2.71 29.60
CA CYS A 47 2.61 -2.46 30.94
C CYS A 47 1.33 -3.26 31.26
N GLY A 48 0.80 -4.04 30.31
CA GLY A 48 -0.41 -4.85 30.48
C GLY A 48 -1.72 -4.07 30.45
N ASP A 49 -1.69 -2.73 30.51
CA ASP A 49 -2.89 -1.90 30.60
C ASP A 49 -3.78 -2.00 29.36
N GLN A 50 -5.09 -1.84 29.55
CA GLN A 50 -6.06 -1.93 28.47
C GLN A 50 -5.95 -0.72 27.54
N LEU A 51 -5.79 -1.01 26.24
CA LEU A 51 -5.80 0.02 25.22
C LEU A 51 -7.22 0.57 25.06
N PRO A 52 -7.38 1.89 24.83
CA PRO A 52 -8.71 2.49 24.70
C PRO A 52 -9.58 1.74 23.67
N ALA A 53 -10.83 1.52 24.04
CA ALA A 53 -11.83 0.86 23.19
C ALA A 53 -12.51 1.85 22.23
N GLY A 54 -13.30 1.30 21.30
CA GLY A 54 -14.08 2.08 20.34
C GLY A 54 -13.25 2.85 19.32
N VAL A 55 -13.93 3.60 18.44
CA VAL A 55 -13.31 4.28 17.29
C VAL A 55 -12.17 5.22 17.70
N ARG A 56 -12.32 5.95 18.81
CA ARG A 56 -11.28 6.86 19.34
C ARG A 56 -10.02 6.13 19.82
N GLY A 57 -10.15 4.86 20.20
CA GLY A 57 -9.01 4.01 20.54
C GLY A 57 -8.25 3.48 19.33
N TRP A 58 -8.91 3.40 18.17
CA TRP A 58 -8.31 2.98 16.91
C TRP A 58 -7.76 4.16 16.09
N LEU A 59 -8.49 5.28 16.05
CA LEU A 59 -8.07 6.54 15.44
C LEU A 59 -7.38 7.44 16.46
N ARG A 60 -6.17 7.05 16.86
CA ARG A 60 -5.32 7.85 17.74
C ARG A 60 -4.03 8.22 17.03
N TRP A 61 -3.66 9.50 17.13
CA TRP A 61 -2.39 9.98 16.61
C TRP A 61 -1.21 9.33 17.34
N GLY A 62 -0.28 8.77 16.58
CA GLY A 62 0.84 8.01 17.09
C GLY A 62 0.44 6.63 17.58
N SER A 63 1.27 6.07 18.45
CA SER A 63 1.16 4.70 18.97
C SER A 63 1.65 4.62 20.42
N ARG A 64 1.58 5.74 21.15
CA ARG A 64 1.97 5.82 22.56
C ARG A 64 0.84 5.25 23.43
N CYS A 65 1.20 4.36 24.34
CA CYS A 65 0.30 3.89 25.38
C CYS A 65 -0.13 5.08 26.27
N PRO A 66 -1.44 5.28 26.53
CA PRO A 66 -1.91 6.36 27.42
C PRO A 66 -1.45 6.21 28.87
N ALA A 67 -1.23 4.98 29.36
CA ALA A 67 -0.82 4.74 30.74
C ALA A 67 0.69 4.86 30.95
N CYS A 68 1.50 4.14 30.17
CA CYS A 68 2.96 4.10 30.36
C CYS A 68 3.76 5.01 29.41
N GLY A 69 3.12 5.66 28.44
CA GLY A 69 3.77 6.57 27.48
C GLY A 69 4.68 5.89 26.44
N ARG A 70 4.90 4.58 26.53
CA ARG A 70 5.76 3.82 25.61
C ARG A 70 5.14 3.77 24.22
N ARG A 71 5.99 4.00 23.20
CA ARG A 71 5.63 3.88 21.79
C ARG A 71 5.74 2.41 21.39
N ASN A 72 4.65 1.84 20.88
CA ASN A 72 4.62 0.42 20.50
C ASN A 72 4.53 0.17 18.99
N GLY A 73 4.08 1.16 18.21
CA GLY A 73 3.95 1.06 16.75
C GLY A 73 5.03 1.84 15.99
N PRO A 74 4.95 1.89 14.65
CA PRO A 74 5.91 2.63 13.82
C PRO A 74 5.98 4.11 14.19
N HIS A 75 7.07 4.76 13.79
CA HIS A 75 7.28 6.17 14.13
C HIS A 75 6.26 7.06 13.40
N PRO A 76 5.45 7.86 14.11
CA PRO A 76 4.37 8.64 13.51
C PRO A 76 4.90 9.71 12.56
N ALA A 77 6.06 10.31 12.84
CA ALA A 77 6.61 11.30 11.91
C ALA A 77 7.00 10.66 10.57
N LEU A 78 7.48 9.40 10.56
CA LEU A 78 7.79 8.69 9.32
C LEU A 78 6.50 8.34 8.57
N MET A 79 5.47 7.87 9.28
CA MET A 79 4.18 7.55 8.66
C MET A 79 3.47 8.81 8.12
N SER A 80 3.43 9.89 8.90
CA SER A 80 2.91 11.19 8.45
C SER A 80 3.69 11.73 7.25
N ALA A 81 5.03 11.76 7.30
CA ALA A 81 5.83 12.26 6.17
C ALA A 81 5.65 11.39 4.92
N GLY A 82 5.70 10.06 5.08
CA GLY A 82 5.51 9.11 3.98
C GLY A 82 4.14 9.26 3.32
N CYS A 83 3.05 9.29 4.11
CA CYS A 83 1.71 9.52 3.58
C CYS A 83 1.56 10.91 2.95
N ALA A 84 2.12 11.96 3.55
CA ALA A 84 2.06 13.30 2.97
C ALA A 84 2.72 13.35 1.58
N VAL A 85 3.93 12.77 1.46
CA VAL A 85 4.64 12.67 0.18
C VAL A 85 3.85 11.82 -0.82
N ALA A 86 3.30 10.70 -0.38
CA ALA A 86 2.53 9.81 -1.25
C ALA A 86 1.27 10.47 -1.82
N PHE A 87 0.50 11.14 -0.95
CA PHE A 87 -0.68 11.89 -1.36
C PHE A 87 -0.34 13.04 -2.29
N ALA A 88 0.71 13.81 -1.95
CA ALA A 88 1.19 14.90 -2.78
C ALA A 88 1.65 14.40 -4.17
N GLY A 89 2.33 13.25 -4.23
CA GLY A 89 2.79 12.64 -5.48
C GLY A 89 1.65 12.26 -6.42
N PHE A 90 0.61 11.59 -5.90
CA PHE A 90 -0.58 11.29 -6.71
C PHE A 90 -1.36 12.55 -7.11
N ALA A 91 -1.50 13.53 -6.21
CA ALA A 91 -2.13 14.80 -6.54
C ALA A 91 -1.35 15.57 -7.62
N ALA A 92 -0.01 15.54 -7.58
CA ALA A 92 0.82 16.16 -8.61
C ALA A 92 0.70 15.42 -9.95
N ARG A 93 0.55 14.10 -9.92
CA ARG A 93 0.46 13.25 -11.11
C ARG A 93 -0.89 13.35 -11.82
N PHE A 94 -1.99 13.38 -11.07
CA PHE A 94 -3.34 13.32 -11.62
C PHE A 94 -4.06 14.67 -11.61
N GLY A 95 -3.57 15.66 -10.85
CA GLY A 95 -4.27 16.92 -10.62
C GLY A 95 -5.64 16.70 -9.97
N CYS A 96 -6.51 17.72 -10.05
CA CYS A 96 -7.88 17.65 -9.53
C CYS A 96 -8.82 16.90 -10.48
N THR A 97 -8.61 15.59 -10.63
CA THR A 97 -9.43 14.71 -11.48
C THR A 97 -10.18 13.66 -10.64
N PRO A 98 -11.36 13.17 -11.08
CA PRO A 98 -12.13 12.18 -10.30
C PRO A 98 -11.37 10.88 -10.02
N GLN A 99 -10.46 10.48 -10.92
CA GLN A 99 -9.57 9.34 -10.72
C GLN A 99 -8.63 9.49 -9.52
N LEU A 100 -8.35 10.70 -9.04
CA LEU A 100 -7.48 10.90 -7.87
C LEU A 100 -8.07 10.25 -6.60
N VAL A 101 -9.40 10.21 -6.49
CA VAL A 101 -10.10 9.72 -5.29
C VAL A 101 -9.74 8.27 -4.93
N PRO A 102 -9.91 7.27 -5.81
CA PRO A 102 -9.54 5.89 -5.48
C PRO A 102 -8.03 5.73 -5.19
N PHE A 103 -7.17 6.51 -5.84
CA PHE A 103 -5.72 6.48 -5.62
C PHE A 103 -5.31 7.08 -4.28
N LEU A 104 -5.95 8.15 -3.81
CA LEU A 104 -5.71 8.68 -2.46
C LEU A 104 -6.30 7.76 -1.38
N ALA A 105 -7.48 7.18 -1.64
CA ALA A 105 -8.16 6.31 -0.68
C ALA A 105 -7.36 5.05 -0.34
N ILE A 106 -6.56 4.52 -1.29
CA ILE A 106 -5.79 3.29 -1.07
C ILE A 106 -4.49 3.52 -0.31
N LEU A 107 -3.93 4.73 -0.33
CA LEU A 107 -2.63 5.03 0.29
C LEU A 107 -2.59 4.73 1.80
N PRO A 108 -3.55 5.20 2.64
CA PRO A 108 -3.53 4.90 4.06
C PRO A 108 -3.55 3.39 4.35
N LEU A 109 -4.30 2.65 3.53
CA LEU A 109 -4.35 1.20 3.63
C LEU A 109 -3.00 0.58 3.23
N GLY A 110 -2.39 1.03 2.14
CA GLY A 110 -1.05 0.57 1.74
C GLY A 110 -0.01 0.79 2.85
N PHE A 111 0.05 1.98 3.45
CA PHE A 111 0.96 2.23 4.57
C PHE A 111 0.67 1.35 5.80
N LEU A 112 -0.61 1.12 6.11
CA LEU A 112 -1.00 0.22 7.18
C LEU A 112 -0.56 -1.23 6.90
N LEU A 113 -0.82 -1.75 5.70
CA LEU A 113 -0.44 -3.10 5.29
C LEU A 113 1.08 -3.27 5.28
N ALA A 114 1.83 -2.29 4.75
CA ALA A 114 3.29 -2.31 4.78
C ALA A 114 3.84 -2.34 6.21
N ALA A 115 3.25 -1.58 7.13
CA ALA A 115 3.66 -1.59 8.54
C ALA A 115 3.36 -2.92 9.24
N ILE A 116 2.22 -3.56 8.93
CA ILE A 116 1.87 -4.88 9.47
C ILE A 116 2.79 -5.96 8.89
N ASP A 117 3.06 -5.90 7.58
CA ASP A 117 3.93 -6.85 6.90
C ASP A 117 5.36 -6.81 7.44
N MET A 118 5.94 -5.61 7.64
CA MET A 118 7.26 -5.48 8.28
C MET A 118 7.30 -5.99 9.73
N ALA A 119 6.16 -6.02 10.43
CA ALA A 119 6.11 -6.43 11.83
C ALA A 119 5.87 -7.93 12.00
N CYS A 120 5.11 -8.56 11.11
CA CYS A 120 4.62 -9.93 11.28
C CYS A 120 4.59 -10.77 9.98
N TYR A 121 5.17 -10.28 8.88
CA TYR A 121 5.23 -10.98 7.58
C TYR A 121 3.87 -11.48 7.10
N ARG A 122 2.84 -10.64 7.28
CA ARG A 122 1.45 -11.00 7.04
C ARG A 122 0.65 -9.83 6.48
N LEU A 123 -0.20 -10.15 5.51
CA LEU A 123 -1.29 -9.28 5.07
C LEU A 123 -2.65 -9.73 5.62
N PRO A 124 -3.38 -8.88 6.38
CA PRO A 124 -4.71 -9.21 6.87
C PRO A 124 -5.74 -9.25 5.74
N GLU A 125 -6.23 -10.44 5.41
CA GLU A 125 -7.30 -10.65 4.41
C GLU A 125 -8.54 -9.78 4.67
N ALA A 126 -8.90 -9.59 5.94
CA ALA A 126 -10.02 -8.74 6.37
C ALA A 126 -9.89 -7.27 5.93
N LEU A 127 -8.69 -6.82 5.56
CA LEU A 127 -8.45 -5.49 5.01
C LEU A 127 -8.33 -5.51 3.49
N VAL A 128 -7.64 -6.51 2.92
CA VAL A 128 -7.33 -6.53 1.49
C VAL A 128 -8.58 -6.87 0.65
N PHE A 129 -9.42 -7.83 1.07
CA PHE A 129 -10.62 -8.20 0.32
C PHE A 129 -11.63 -7.05 0.19
N PRO A 130 -12.00 -6.35 1.29
CA PRO A 130 -12.86 -5.16 1.16
C PRO A 130 -12.23 -4.07 0.31
N ALA A 131 -10.90 -3.92 0.34
CA ALA A 131 -10.22 -2.96 -0.50
C ALA A 131 -10.32 -3.30 -1.99
N ILE A 132 -10.16 -4.58 -2.38
CA ILE A 132 -10.36 -5.02 -3.77
C ILE A 132 -11.80 -4.73 -4.21
N GLY A 133 -12.79 -5.16 -3.43
CA GLY A 133 -14.20 -4.94 -3.75
C GLY A 133 -14.54 -3.46 -3.84
N GLY A 134 -14.14 -2.67 -2.84
CA GLY A 134 -14.37 -1.22 -2.81
C GLY A 134 -13.69 -0.49 -3.97
N SER A 135 -12.46 -0.87 -4.32
CA SER A 135 -11.72 -0.28 -5.44
C SER A 135 -12.36 -0.64 -6.78
N ALA A 136 -12.80 -1.89 -6.96
CA ALA A 136 -13.52 -2.32 -8.16
C ALA A 136 -14.83 -1.55 -8.32
N CYS A 137 -15.59 -1.37 -7.23
CA CYS A 137 -16.79 -0.53 -7.24
C CYS A 137 -16.48 0.93 -7.58
N CYS A 138 -15.41 1.50 -7.01
CA CYS A 138 -15.00 2.87 -7.33
C CYS A 138 -14.63 3.03 -8.80
N PHE A 139 -13.85 2.10 -9.37
CA PHE A 139 -13.49 2.13 -10.79
C PHE A 139 -14.69 1.88 -11.70
N ALA A 140 -15.62 1.01 -11.32
CA ALA A 140 -16.86 0.82 -12.07
C ALA A 140 -17.73 2.10 -12.07
N GLY A 141 -17.86 2.76 -10.92
CA GLY A 141 -18.56 4.06 -10.82
C GLY A 141 -17.87 5.15 -11.63
N LEU A 142 -16.53 5.18 -11.61
CA LEU A 142 -15.75 6.11 -12.42
C LEU A 142 -15.93 5.84 -13.92
N ALA A 143 -15.86 4.59 -14.35
CA ALA A 143 -16.08 4.19 -15.75
C ALA A 143 -17.50 4.57 -16.22
N ALA A 144 -18.51 4.37 -15.36
CA ALA A 144 -19.87 4.80 -15.65
C ALA A 144 -20.00 6.32 -15.79
N ALA A 145 -19.32 7.08 -14.93
CA ALA A 145 -19.37 8.55 -14.95
C ALA A 145 -18.58 9.17 -16.12
N THR A 146 -17.47 8.55 -16.55
CA THR A 146 -16.56 9.11 -17.56
C THR A 146 -16.60 8.38 -18.90
N GLY A 147 -17.39 7.31 -19.04
CA GLY A 147 -17.46 6.44 -20.23
C GLY A 147 -16.22 5.55 -20.46
N GLN A 148 -15.32 5.43 -19.48
CA GLN A 148 -14.03 4.73 -19.62
C GLN A 148 -14.12 3.22 -19.37
N TRP A 149 -15.08 2.55 -20.01
CA TRP A 149 -15.26 1.10 -19.90
C TRP A 149 -14.03 0.27 -20.34
N PRO A 150 -13.26 0.66 -21.37
CA PRO A 150 -12.03 -0.06 -21.71
C PRO A 150 -11.00 -0.06 -20.59
N SER A 151 -10.88 1.05 -19.83
CA SER A 151 -9.99 1.15 -18.66
C SER A 151 -10.42 0.22 -17.54
N LEU A 152 -11.73 0.05 -17.32
CA LEU A 152 -12.25 -0.92 -16.37
C LEU A 152 -11.93 -2.36 -16.80
N GLY A 153 -12.10 -2.68 -18.09
CA GLY A 153 -11.72 -3.99 -18.64
C GLY A 153 -10.23 -4.28 -18.44
N SER A 154 -9.37 -3.30 -18.74
CA SER A 154 -7.92 -3.38 -18.51
C SER A 154 -7.57 -3.52 -17.02
N SER A 155 -8.30 -2.84 -16.13
CA SER A 155 -8.18 -2.95 -14.67
C SER A 155 -8.46 -4.38 -14.19
N LEU A 156 -9.56 -4.99 -14.64
CA LEU A 156 -9.92 -6.37 -14.28
C LEU A 156 -8.91 -7.39 -14.85
N LEU A 157 -8.46 -7.19 -16.08
CA LEU A 157 -7.43 -8.04 -16.69
C LEU A 157 -6.07 -7.87 -15.99
N GLY A 158 -5.71 -6.66 -15.58
CA GLY A 158 -4.51 -6.39 -14.80
C GLY A 158 -4.55 -7.08 -13.44
N ALA A 159 -5.70 -7.03 -12.75
CA ALA A 159 -5.93 -7.74 -11.49
C ALA A 159 -5.78 -9.26 -11.67
N LEU A 160 -6.36 -9.82 -12.74
CA LEU A 160 -6.23 -11.24 -13.08
C LEU A 160 -4.77 -11.61 -13.42
N ALA A 161 -4.08 -10.81 -14.22
CA ALA A 161 -2.70 -11.06 -14.63
C ALA A 161 -1.74 -11.04 -13.44
N PHE A 162 -1.85 -10.05 -12.55
CA PHE A 162 -1.06 -9.98 -11.33
C PHE A 162 -1.41 -11.12 -10.38
N GLY A 163 -2.71 -11.39 -10.16
CA GLY A 163 -3.14 -12.49 -9.31
C GLY A 163 -2.63 -13.85 -9.80
N ALA A 164 -2.78 -14.14 -11.08
CA ALA A 164 -2.31 -15.38 -11.69
C ALA A 164 -0.77 -15.48 -11.66
N GLY A 165 -0.06 -14.39 -11.99
CA GLY A 165 1.40 -14.37 -11.96
C GLY A 165 1.97 -14.60 -10.57
N TYR A 166 1.43 -13.93 -9.56
CA TYR A 166 1.87 -14.13 -8.18
C TYR A 166 1.44 -15.48 -7.60
N LEU A 167 0.26 -15.98 -7.97
CA LEU A 167 -0.17 -17.32 -7.59
C LEU A 167 0.74 -18.39 -8.19
N LEU A 168 1.15 -18.23 -9.45
CA LEU A 168 2.10 -19.12 -10.10
C LEU A 168 3.44 -19.11 -9.34
N LEU A 169 3.97 -17.93 -9.01
CA LEU A 169 5.20 -17.82 -8.22
C LEU A 169 5.07 -18.43 -6.82
N ALA A 170 3.89 -18.36 -6.20
CA ALA A 170 3.61 -18.95 -4.89
C ALA A 170 3.51 -20.48 -4.93
N VAL A 171 2.99 -21.06 -6.02
CA VAL A 171 2.81 -22.52 -6.16
C VAL A 171 4.07 -23.22 -6.71
N LEU A 172 4.95 -22.49 -7.40
CA LEU A 172 6.18 -23.05 -7.94
C LEU A 172 7.12 -23.57 -6.83
N PRO A 173 7.87 -24.66 -7.07
CA PRO A 173 8.81 -25.20 -6.09
C PRO A 173 9.85 -24.15 -5.66
N GLY A 174 9.92 -23.84 -4.37
CA GLY A 174 10.80 -22.80 -3.83
C GLY A 174 10.17 -21.40 -3.76
N GLY A 175 8.88 -21.27 -4.08
CA GLY A 175 8.10 -20.05 -3.86
C GLY A 175 8.06 -19.68 -2.38
N GLN A 176 8.54 -18.48 -2.05
CA GLN A 176 8.51 -17.90 -0.70
C GLN A 176 7.36 -16.89 -0.51
N LEU A 177 6.47 -16.78 -1.51
CA LEU A 177 5.37 -15.81 -1.51
C LEU A 177 4.16 -16.36 -0.77
N GLY A 178 3.60 -15.56 0.13
CA GLY A 178 2.37 -15.89 0.83
C GLY A 178 1.13 -15.65 -0.04
N LEU A 179 0.02 -16.33 0.26
CA LEU A 179 -1.28 -16.04 -0.36
C LEU A 179 -1.76 -14.60 -0.11
N GLY A 180 -1.28 -13.96 0.96
CA GLY A 180 -1.48 -12.54 1.21
C GLY A 180 -0.90 -11.64 0.12
N ASP A 181 0.30 -11.97 -0.38
CA ASP A 181 0.96 -11.21 -1.45
C ASP A 181 0.22 -11.36 -2.78
N VAL A 182 -0.35 -12.55 -3.05
CA VAL A 182 -1.21 -12.78 -4.22
C VAL A 182 -2.43 -11.87 -4.19
N THR A 183 -3.06 -11.73 -3.02
CA THR A 183 -4.24 -10.88 -2.86
C THR A 183 -3.88 -9.39 -3.01
N LEU A 184 -2.71 -8.98 -2.49
CA LEU A 184 -2.17 -7.65 -2.74
C LEU A 184 -1.85 -7.41 -4.21
N ALA A 185 -1.33 -8.42 -4.90
CA ALA A 185 -1.05 -8.35 -6.33
C ALA A 185 -2.32 -8.10 -7.14
N VAL A 186 -3.43 -8.78 -6.81
CA VAL A 186 -4.75 -8.55 -7.42
C VAL A 186 -5.17 -7.10 -7.25
N LEU A 187 -5.07 -6.56 -6.02
CA LEU A 187 -5.38 -5.17 -5.75
C LEU A 187 -4.48 -4.22 -6.57
N LEU A 188 -3.18 -4.47 -6.62
CA LEU A 188 -2.26 -3.63 -7.36
C LEU A 188 -2.50 -3.68 -8.88
N GLY A 189 -2.75 -4.87 -9.41
CA GLY A 189 -3.12 -5.09 -10.81
C GLY A 189 -4.40 -4.37 -11.22
N LEU A 190 -5.37 -4.25 -10.30
CA LEU A 190 -6.58 -3.45 -10.51
C LEU A 190 -6.24 -1.97 -10.76
N TYR A 191 -5.41 -1.38 -9.90
CA TYR A 191 -5.01 0.03 -10.03
C TYR A 191 -4.12 0.29 -11.24
N LEU A 192 -3.13 -0.57 -11.48
CA LEU A 192 -2.21 -0.41 -12.61
C LEU A 192 -2.90 -0.70 -13.94
N GLY A 193 -3.77 -1.71 -13.99
CA GLY A 193 -4.55 -2.04 -15.17
C GLY A 193 -5.49 -0.91 -15.59
N TRP A 194 -6.02 -0.13 -14.64
CA TRP A 194 -6.80 1.08 -14.94
C TRP A 194 -6.00 2.11 -15.74
N LEU A 195 -4.71 2.26 -15.44
CA LEU A 195 -3.80 3.18 -16.15
C LEU A 195 -3.29 2.58 -17.47
N GLY A 196 -3.38 1.27 -17.63
CA GLY A 196 -3.05 0.53 -18.85
C GLY A 196 -1.85 -0.41 -18.70
N TRP A 197 -1.66 -1.27 -19.70
CA TRP A 197 -0.64 -2.32 -19.73
C TRP A 197 0.81 -1.87 -19.46
N PRO A 198 1.27 -0.69 -19.93
CA PRO A 198 2.60 -0.20 -19.57
C PRO A 198 2.86 -0.11 -18.06
N PHE A 199 1.83 0.27 -17.29
CA PHE A 199 1.91 0.37 -15.83
C PHE A 199 1.84 -1.01 -15.18
N VAL A 200 1.08 -1.95 -15.75
CA VAL A 200 1.03 -3.35 -15.33
C VAL A 200 2.42 -3.98 -15.45
N LEU A 201 3.11 -3.78 -16.58
CA LEU A 201 4.47 -4.29 -16.78
C LEU A 201 5.48 -3.64 -15.81
N LEU A 202 5.43 -2.31 -15.65
CA LEU A 202 6.28 -1.62 -14.68
C LEU A 202 6.08 -2.11 -13.25
N GLY A 203 4.82 -2.26 -12.82
CA GLY A 203 4.50 -2.76 -11.49
C GLY A 203 4.82 -4.24 -11.29
N ALA A 204 5.00 -5.01 -12.36
CA ALA A 204 5.50 -6.38 -12.27
C ALA A 204 7.01 -6.41 -12.02
N VAL A 205 7.76 -5.44 -12.54
CA VAL A 205 9.24 -5.40 -12.44
C VAL A 205 9.73 -4.61 -11.23
N LEU A 206 9.15 -3.43 -10.97
CA LEU A 206 9.64 -2.50 -9.96
C LEU A 206 9.70 -3.06 -8.53
N PRO A 207 8.74 -3.87 -8.05
CA PRO A 207 8.85 -4.49 -6.73
C PRO A 207 10.13 -5.30 -6.54
N PHE A 208 10.56 -6.04 -7.56
CA PHE A 208 11.82 -6.81 -7.52
C PHE A 208 13.03 -5.90 -7.52
N VAL A 209 13.00 -4.81 -8.32
CA VAL A 209 14.09 -3.82 -8.35
C VAL A 209 14.23 -3.10 -7.01
N VAL A 210 13.11 -2.74 -6.37
CA VAL A 210 13.07 -2.10 -5.05
C VAL A 210 13.56 -3.07 -3.97
N ASN A 211 13.23 -4.35 -4.06
CA ASN A 211 13.62 -5.34 -3.06
C ASN A 211 15.05 -5.86 -3.24
N ALA A 212 15.61 -5.81 -4.46
CA ALA A 212 16.93 -6.37 -4.75
C ALA A 212 18.07 -5.81 -3.86
N PRO A 213 18.18 -4.49 -3.59
CA PRO A 213 19.19 -3.96 -2.68
C PRO A 213 19.01 -4.45 -1.23
N VAL A 214 17.76 -4.57 -0.77
CA VAL A 214 17.44 -5.02 0.59
C VAL A 214 17.80 -6.50 0.74
N ALA A 215 17.39 -7.33 -0.23
CA ALA A 215 17.75 -8.74 -0.28
C ALA A 215 19.27 -8.94 -0.34
N LEU A 216 19.98 -8.16 -1.18
CA LEU A 216 21.44 -8.21 -1.28
C LEU A 216 22.12 -7.82 0.05
N TRP A 217 21.65 -6.76 0.71
CA TRP A 217 22.19 -6.34 2.00
C TRP A 217 21.98 -7.40 3.08
N VAL A 218 20.80 -8.03 3.15
CA VAL A 218 20.52 -9.12 4.09
C VAL A 218 21.43 -10.33 3.83
N LEU A 219 21.66 -10.69 2.56
CA LEU A 219 22.56 -11.78 2.17
C LEU A 219 24.02 -11.50 2.57
N ILE A 220 24.46 -10.25 2.49
CA ILE A 220 25.84 -9.85 2.85
C ILE A 220 26.03 -9.82 4.38
N VAL A 221 25.03 -9.32 5.11
CA VAL A 221 25.17 -9.02 6.55
C VAL A 221 24.73 -10.18 7.44
N SER A 222 23.84 -11.06 6.98
CA SER A 222 23.26 -12.12 7.81
C SER A 222 23.87 -13.50 7.54
N PRO A 223 24.56 -14.12 8.53
CA PRO A 223 25.03 -15.51 8.44
C PRO A 223 23.89 -16.54 8.25
N ALA A 224 22.65 -16.14 8.55
CA ALA A 224 21.43 -16.92 8.42
C ALA A 224 20.74 -16.79 7.04
N GLY A 225 21.39 -16.18 6.04
CA GLY A 225 20.80 -15.71 4.76
C GLY A 225 20.14 -16.73 3.82
N ARG A 226 19.89 -17.98 4.24
CA ARG A 226 19.17 -19.00 3.45
C ARG A 226 17.72 -19.25 3.90
N GLY A 227 17.20 -18.52 4.89
CA GLY A 227 15.84 -18.76 5.38
C GLY A 227 15.17 -17.58 6.11
N SER A 228 15.67 -16.36 5.96
CA SER A 228 14.99 -15.18 6.52
C SER A 228 13.79 -14.82 5.64
N GLU A 229 12.57 -14.96 6.19
CA GLU A 229 11.36 -14.44 5.57
C GLU A 229 11.54 -12.92 5.36
N LEU A 230 11.45 -12.46 4.11
CA LEU A 230 11.54 -11.05 3.75
C LEU A 230 10.12 -10.51 3.54
N ALA A 231 9.80 -9.39 4.16
CA ALA A 231 8.54 -8.68 3.99
C ALA A 231 8.45 -8.13 2.56
N PHE A 232 7.69 -8.79 1.69
CA PHE A 232 7.58 -8.43 0.28
C PHE A 232 6.53 -7.33 0.03
N GLY A 233 5.57 -7.18 0.93
CA GLY A 233 4.46 -6.22 0.82
C GLY A 233 4.91 -4.75 0.67
N PRO A 234 5.85 -4.22 1.49
CA PRO A 234 6.38 -2.87 1.32
C PRO A 234 7.03 -2.65 -0.03
N ALA A 235 7.75 -3.64 -0.56
CA ALA A 235 8.39 -3.54 -1.88
C ALA A 235 7.35 -3.55 -3.01
N MET A 236 6.29 -4.37 -2.90
CA MET A 236 5.16 -4.34 -3.84
C MET A 236 4.46 -2.98 -3.88
N LEU A 237 4.11 -2.46 -2.70
CA LEU A 237 3.43 -1.17 -2.59
C LEU A 237 4.32 -0.01 -3.06
N GLY A 238 5.59 -0.02 -2.69
CA GLY A 238 6.57 0.98 -3.13
C GLY A 238 6.80 0.93 -4.63
N GLY A 239 7.01 -0.27 -5.19
CA GLY A 239 7.18 -0.48 -6.64
C GLY A 239 5.93 -0.07 -7.42
N GLY A 240 4.74 -0.40 -6.91
CA GLY A 240 3.46 0.04 -7.47
C GLY A 240 3.29 1.55 -7.48
N TYR A 241 3.60 2.22 -6.37
CA TYR A 241 3.58 3.68 -6.27
C TYR A 241 4.56 4.33 -7.27
N LEU A 242 5.78 3.81 -7.35
CA LEU A 242 6.79 4.27 -8.31
C LEU A 242 6.37 4.02 -9.76
N ALA A 243 5.67 2.93 -10.07
CA ALA A 243 5.15 2.66 -11.41
C ALA A 243 4.18 3.76 -11.86
N VAL A 244 3.31 4.22 -10.94
CA VAL A 244 2.29 5.25 -11.22
C VAL A 244 2.90 6.64 -11.41
N ILE A 245 3.91 6.99 -10.60
CA ILE A 245 4.54 8.32 -10.62
C ILE A 245 5.67 8.42 -11.63
N GLY A 246 6.30 7.29 -11.97
CA GLY A 246 7.36 7.20 -12.94
C GLY A 246 6.96 7.85 -14.29
N PRO A 247 7.94 8.33 -15.07
CA PRO A 247 7.66 9.00 -16.31
C PRO A 247 6.90 8.05 -17.26
N PRO A 248 5.78 8.47 -17.87
CA PRO A 248 5.01 7.62 -18.76
C PRO A 248 5.82 7.13 -19.96
N ALA A 249 6.87 7.87 -20.36
CA ALA A 249 7.84 7.46 -21.37
C ALA A 249 8.52 6.13 -21.01
N LEU A 250 8.89 5.91 -19.75
CA LEU A 250 9.50 4.66 -19.29
C LEU A 250 8.53 3.48 -19.43
N ALA A 251 7.26 3.72 -19.12
CA ALA A 251 6.21 2.72 -19.29
C ALA A 251 6.06 2.34 -20.77
N THR A 252 6.02 3.35 -21.67
CA THR A 252 5.85 3.11 -23.11
C THR A 252 7.08 2.48 -23.78
N LEU A 253 8.28 2.70 -23.27
CA LEU A 253 9.51 2.11 -23.79
C LEU A 253 9.60 0.61 -23.50
N LEU A 254 9.09 0.16 -22.34
CA LEU A 254 9.03 -1.26 -21.99
C LEU A 254 7.93 -2.04 -22.73
N ALA A 255 7.01 -1.33 -23.39
CA ALA A 255 5.90 -1.91 -24.14
C ALA A 255 6.13 -1.95 -25.66
N ARG A 256 7.30 -1.49 -26.14
CA ARG A 256 7.75 -1.61 -27.53
C ARG A 256 8.70 -2.78 -27.67
#